data_AF-A0A9W6BHB7-F1
#
_entry.id   AF-A0A9W6BHB7-F1
#
_cell.length_a   1.000
_cell.length_b   1.000
_cell.length_c   1.000
_cell.angle_alpha   90.00
_cell.angle_beta   90.00
_cell.angle_gamma   90.00
#
_symmetry.space_group_name_H-M   'P 1'
#
loop_
_entity.id
_entity.type
_entity.pdbx_description
1 polymer ?
#
loop_
_entity_poly.entity_id
_entity_poly.type
_entity_poly.pdbx_seq_one_letter_code
_entity_poly.pdbx_strand_id
1 'polypeptide(L)'
;MSSTLGKDTGTVTQYKQPAFVSQRLTGAFCSQFEMNNLPSHKYETLPIKQGHLPGYAGHVPGGVGTIAQRKAQAAFHTTNHMATASSLPKGSPQTDMALVDLRPEQRSMAKVYMYAEDAKSEFLKFPTPKTFDHRRS
;
A
#
# COMPACT_ATOMS: atom_id res chain seq x y z
N MET A 1 18.59 -20.86 5.92
CA MET A 1 18.02 -19.50 5.77
C MET A 1 16.50 -19.64 5.71
N SER A 2 15.76 -18.98 6.60
CA SER A 2 14.29 -19.10 6.67
C SER A 2 13.63 -18.07 5.77
N SER A 3 13.09 -18.49 4.64
CA SER A 3 12.41 -17.62 3.68
C SER A 3 10.91 -17.52 3.97
N THR A 4 10.29 -16.36 3.79
CA THR A 4 8.83 -16.20 4.03
C THR A 4 8.09 -16.04 2.70
N LEU A 5 7.03 -16.82 2.51
CA LEU A 5 6.11 -16.69 1.38
C LEU A 5 5.30 -15.39 1.50
N GLY A 6 5.35 -14.54 0.47
CA GLY A 6 4.38 -13.47 0.31
C GLY A 6 3.02 -14.10 0.04
N LYS A 7 2.12 -14.07 1.03
CA LYS A 7 0.73 -14.51 0.89
C LYS A 7 0.19 -13.84 -0.39
N ASP A 8 -0.27 -14.67 -1.34
CA ASP A 8 -0.92 -14.29 -2.60
C ASP A 8 -0.04 -13.84 -3.79
N THR A 9 1.23 -13.45 -3.60
CA THR A 9 2.12 -13.08 -4.73
C THR A 9 2.91 -14.27 -5.30
N GLY A 10 3.11 -15.32 -4.51
CA GLY A 10 3.94 -16.48 -4.87
C GLY A 10 5.46 -16.21 -4.81
N THR A 11 5.86 -14.97 -4.52
CA THR A 11 7.26 -14.56 -4.44
C THR A 11 7.78 -14.73 -3.02
N VAL A 12 8.98 -15.30 -2.91
CA VAL A 12 9.63 -15.63 -1.64
C VAL A 12 10.90 -14.81 -1.52
N THR A 13 11.05 -14.08 -0.41
CA THR A 13 12.27 -13.31 -0.13
C THR A 13 12.75 -13.57 1.30
N GLN A 14 13.96 -13.10 1.61
CA GLN A 14 14.53 -13.22 2.95
C GLN A 14 13.73 -12.42 3.99
N TYR A 15 13.18 -11.27 3.61
CA TYR A 15 12.46 -10.37 4.50
C TYR A 15 10.96 -10.45 4.27
N LYS A 16 10.17 -10.31 5.34
CA LYS A 16 8.71 -10.19 5.22
C LYS A 16 8.37 -8.79 4.74
N GLN A 17 7.36 -8.69 3.88
CA GLN A 17 6.74 -7.39 3.60
C GLN A 17 6.14 -6.84 4.91
N PRO A 18 6.23 -5.52 5.17
CA PRO A 18 5.66 -4.92 6.36
C PRO A 18 4.13 -5.02 6.35
N ALA A 19 3.53 -5.11 7.54
CA ALA A 19 2.10 -5.43 7.69
C ALA A 19 1.18 -4.43 6.97
N PHE A 20 1.54 -3.14 6.97
CA PHE A 20 0.75 -2.08 6.32
C PHE A 20 0.68 -2.21 4.80
N VAL A 21 1.60 -2.97 4.20
CA VAL A 21 1.61 -3.32 2.77
C VAL A 21 0.98 -4.69 2.56
N SER A 22 1.42 -5.70 3.31
CA SER A 22 1.01 -7.10 3.07
C SER A 22 -0.48 -7.36 3.33
N GLN A 23 -1.12 -6.56 4.19
CA GLN A 23 -2.56 -6.69 4.48
C GLN A 23 -3.45 -6.14 3.34
N ARG A 24 -2.89 -5.38 2.39
CA ARG A 24 -3.65 -4.58 1.42
C ARG A 24 -3.16 -4.74 -0.03
N LEU A 25 -2.52 -5.87 -0.34
CA LEU A 25 -2.12 -6.18 -1.72
C LEU A 25 -3.33 -6.42 -2.61
N THR A 26 -3.29 -5.88 -3.83
CA THR A 26 -4.31 -6.12 -4.87
C THR A 26 -3.96 -7.33 -5.73
N GLY A 27 -4.94 -7.86 -6.47
CA GLY A 27 -4.74 -9.01 -7.36
C GLY A 27 -3.79 -8.75 -8.53
N ALA A 28 -3.42 -7.49 -8.77
CA ALA A 28 -2.46 -7.10 -9.80
C ALA A 28 -1.00 -7.44 -9.43
N PHE A 29 -0.69 -7.55 -8.13
CA PHE A 29 0.61 -8.00 -7.62
C PHE A 29 0.66 -9.54 -7.62
N CYS A 30 1.23 -10.12 -8.67
CA CYS A 30 1.32 -11.56 -8.83
C CYS A 30 2.59 -11.93 -9.61
N SER A 31 3.11 -13.13 -9.37
CA SER A 31 4.22 -13.69 -10.14
C SER A 31 3.77 -14.26 -11.49
N GLN A 32 2.52 -14.73 -11.59
CA GLN A 32 1.94 -15.34 -12.78
C GLN A 32 0.55 -14.79 -13.08
N PHE A 33 0.32 -14.46 -14.34
CA PHE A 33 -0.98 -14.00 -14.82
C PHE A 33 -1.93 -15.18 -15.09
N GLU A 34 -3.22 -14.96 -14.84
CA GLU A 34 -4.29 -15.80 -15.37
C GLU A 34 -4.55 -15.41 -16.83
N MET A 35 -3.73 -15.95 -17.75
CA MET A 35 -3.78 -15.62 -19.17
C MET A 35 -5.17 -15.84 -19.80
N ASN A 36 -5.95 -16.78 -19.27
CA ASN A 36 -7.29 -17.09 -19.74
C ASN A 36 -8.34 -16.07 -19.30
N ASN A 37 -8.07 -15.25 -18.27
CA ASN A 37 -9.07 -14.41 -17.61
C ASN A 37 -8.53 -13.01 -17.28
N LEU A 38 -7.83 -12.39 -18.23
CA LEU A 38 -7.31 -11.03 -18.08
C LEU A 38 -8.43 -9.99 -17.88
N PRO A 39 -9.55 -10.02 -18.65
CA PRO A 39 -10.68 -9.13 -18.42
C PRO A 39 -11.54 -9.60 -17.24
N SER A 40 -11.06 -9.38 -16.01
CA SER A 40 -11.72 -9.84 -14.78
C SER A 40 -11.72 -8.81 -13.65
N HIS A 41 -12.50 -9.07 -12.61
CA HIS A 41 -12.49 -8.27 -11.39
C HIS A 41 -11.18 -8.42 -10.59
N LYS A 42 -10.44 -9.52 -10.77
CA LYS A 42 -9.15 -9.77 -10.12
C LYS A 42 -8.10 -8.71 -10.49
N TYR A 43 -8.10 -8.29 -11.74
CA TYR A 43 -7.19 -7.27 -12.29
C TYR A 43 -7.86 -5.91 -12.46
N GLU A 44 -9.08 -5.73 -11.92
CA GLU A 44 -9.85 -4.48 -11.98
C GLU A 44 -10.07 -3.94 -13.40
N THR A 45 -10.04 -4.83 -14.41
CA THR A 45 -10.24 -4.48 -15.81
C THR A 45 -11.71 -4.35 -16.19
N LEU A 46 -12.61 -4.91 -15.37
CA LEU A 46 -14.06 -4.73 -15.49
C LEU A 46 -14.55 -3.47 -14.74
N PRO A 47 -15.77 -2.98 -15.00
CA PRO A 47 -16.35 -1.88 -14.23
C PRO A 47 -16.39 -2.17 -12.72
N ILE A 48 -15.96 -1.20 -11.92
CA ILE A 48 -15.88 -1.31 -10.46
C ILE A 48 -17.14 -0.70 -9.85
N LYS A 49 -17.93 -1.51 -9.14
CA LYS A 49 -19.18 -1.07 -8.49
C LYS A 49 -18.95 -0.10 -7.32
N GLN A 50 -17.85 -0.27 -6.59
CA GLN A 50 -17.53 0.46 -5.35
C GLN A 50 -16.77 1.78 -5.59
N GLY A 51 -16.62 2.22 -6.84
CA GLY A 51 -15.94 3.48 -7.20
C GLY A 51 -16.92 4.59 -7.58
N HIS A 52 -16.43 5.82 -7.62
CA HIS A 52 -17.20 6.96 -8.12
C HIS A 52 -17.08 7.10 -9.64
N LEU A 53 -18.17 7.53 -10.30
CA LEU A 53 -18.14 7.89 -11.71
C LEU A 53 -17.18 9.08 -11.95
N PRO A 54 -16.56 9.19 -13.14
CA PRO A 54 -15.65 10.29 -13.47
C PRO A 54 -16.21 11.68 -13.15
N GLY A 55 -17.49 11.93 -13.45
CA GLY A 55 -18.19 13.20 -13.20
C GLY A 55 -18.68 13.43 -11.76
N TYR A 56 -18.44 12.51 -10.82
CA TYR A 56 -18.86 12.71 -9.43
C TYR A 56 -18.11 13.88 -8.78
N ALA A 57 -18.83 14.91 -8.34
CA ALA A 57 -18.26 16.13 -7.75
C ALA A 57 -18.28 16.14 -6.21
N GLY A 58 -18.76 15.08 -5.57
CA GLY A 58 -18.72 14.96 -4.12
C GLY A 58 -17.32 14.67 -3.58
N HIS A 59 -17.16 14.83 -2.27
CA HIS A 59 -15.90 14.52 -1.59
C HIS A 59 -15.63 13.01 -1.58
N VAL A 60 -14.42 12.62 -1.97
CA VAL A 60 -13.91 11.26 -1.84
C VAL A 60 -12.78 11.28 -0.82
N PRO A 61 -12.88 10.53 0.29
CA PRO A 61 -11.77 10.40 1.24
C PRO A 61 -10.53 9.90 0.51
N GLY A 62 -9.36 10.50 0.82
CA GLY A 62 -8.10 10.14 0.19
C GLY A 62 -7.68 10.95 -1.03
N GLY A 63 -8.34 12.07 -1.36
CA GLY A 63 -8.14 12.85 -2.60
C GLY A 63 -6.72 13.12 -3.12
N VAL A 64 -5.66 12.98 -2.30
CA VAL A 64 -4.23 13.08 -2.71
C VAL A 64 -3.39 11.82 -2.42
N GLY A 65 -3.99 10.76 -1.86
CA GLY A 65 -3.29 9.53 -1.49
C GLY A 65 -2.92 8.65 -2.68
N THR A 66 -3.67 8.73 -3.78
CA THR A 66 -3.41 7.99 -5.02
C THR A 66 -2.77 8.87 -6.09
N ILE A 67 -1.74 8.38 -6.77
CA ILE A 67 -0.94 9.22 -7.68
C ILE A 67 -1.12 8.91 -9.18
N ALA A 68 -1.47 7.66 -9.56
CA ALA A 68 -1.54 7.27 -10.98
C ALA A 68 -2.61 6.20 -11.25
N GLN A 69 -3.85 6.46 -10.85
CA GLN A 69 -4.97 5.53 -11.01
C GLN A 69 -6.22 6.27 -11.51
N ARG A 70 -7.10 5.57 -12.25
CA ARG A 70 -8.39 6.15 -12.65
C ARG A 70 -9.29 6.35 -11.42
N LYS A 71 -10.16 7.36 -11.45
CA LYS A 71 -11.01 7.77 -10.31
C LYS A 71 -11.73 6.62 -9.59
N ALA A 72 -12.28 5.66 -10.35
CA ALA A 72 -12.96 4.51 -9.78
C ALA A 72 -12.02 3.57 -9.00
N GLN A 73 -10.80 3.32 -9.51
CA GLN A 73 -9.78 2.52 -8.81
C GLN A 73 -9.23 3.27 -7.60
N ALA A 74 -8.94 4.57 -7.76
CA ALA A 74 -8.44 5.39 -6.67
C ALA A 74 -9.40 5.41 -5.47
N ALA A 75 -10.69 5.61 -5.72
CA ALA A 75 -11.73 5.54 -4.70
C ALA A 75 -11.78 4.15 -4.04
N PHE A 76 -11.83 3.09 -4.85
CA PHE A 76 -11.89 1.71 -4.37
C PHE A 76 -10.70 1.34 -3.46
N HIS A 77 -9.47 1.63 -3.90
CA HIS A 77 -8.27 1.36 -3.11
C HIS A 77 -8.21 2.20 -1.84
N THR A 78 -8.61 3.47 -1.88
CA THR A 78 -8.63 4.30 -0.67
C THR A 78 -9.69 3.83 0.32
N THR A 79 -10.86 3.42 -0.15
CA THR A 79 -11.89 2.82 0.72
C THR A 79 -11.36 1.55 1.39
N ASN A 80 -10.69 0.67 0.65
CA ASN A 80 -10.08 -0.54 1.23
C ASN A 80 -8.97 -0.22 2.24
N HIS A 81 -8.15 0.79 1.93
CA HIS A 81 -7.12 1.29 2.84
C HIS A 81 -7.70 1.72 4.18
N MET A 82 -8.79 2.51 4.16
CA MET A 82 -9.48 2.99 5.35
C MET A 82 -10.24 1.87 6.08
N ALA A 83 -10.87 0.95 5.35
CA ALA A 83 -11.64 -0.15 5.91
C ALA A 83 -10.78 -1.13 6.73
N THR A 84 -9.52 -1.31 6.32
CA THR A 84 -8.56 -2.23 6.97
C THR A 84 -7.56 -1.49 7.87
N ALA A 85 -7.62 -0.16 7.96
CA ALA A 85 -6.70 0.61 8.80
C ALA A 85 -6.78 0.24 10.30
N SER A 86 -7.93 -0.24 10.76
CA SER A 86 -8.15 -0.64 12.16
C SER A 86 -7.38 -1.88 12.58
N SER A 87 -6.95 -2.75 11.64
CA SER A 87 -6.10 -3.91 11.94
C SER A 87 -4.61 -3.57 12.01
N LEU A 88 -4.24 -2.32 11.74
CA LEU A 88 -2.87 -1.83 11.81
C LEU A 88 -2.59 -1.07 13.12
N PRO A 89 -1.33 -0.97 13.55
CA PRO A 89 -0.96 -0.15 14.70
C PRO A 89 -1.39 1.31 14.55
N LYS A 90 -1.71 1.97 15.66
CA LYS A 90 -2.03 3.39 15.67
C LYS A 90 -0.82 4.20 15.17
N GLY A 91 -1.08 5.15 14.26
CA GLY A 91 -0.02 5.92 13.60
C GLY A 91 0.69 5.13 12.49
N SER A 92 0.00 4.15 11.91
CA SER A 92 0.47 3.43 10.72
C SER A 92 0.77 4.40 9.56
N PRO A 93 1.63 3.98 8.61
CA PRO A 93 1.92 4.79 7.45
C PRO A 93 0.66 5.15 6.66
N GLN A 94 0.60 6.40 6.22
CA GLN A 94 -0.53 6.95 5.48
C GLN A 94 -0.64 6.39 4.06
N THR A 95 0.48 5.94 3.47
CA THR A 95 0.52 5.38 2.12
C THR A 95 0.37 3.86 2.12
N ASP A 96 0.16 3.29 0.93
CA ASP A 96 0.02 1.86 0.70
C ASP A 96 0.41 1.51 -0.74
N MET A 97 0.88 0.28 -0.97
CA MET A 97 1.28 -0.21 -2.29
C MET A 97 0.14 -0.20 -3.29
N ALA A 98 -1.10 -0.36 -2.83
CA ALA A 98 -2.29 -0.27 -3.67
C ALA A 98 -2.64 1.16 -4.10
N LEU A 99 -2.10 2.21 -3.46
CA LEU A 99 -2.39 3.62 -3.80
C LEU A 99 -1.32 4.22 -4.73
N VAL A 100 -0.10 3.70 -4.64
CA VAL A 100 1.03 4.06 -5.52
C VAL A 100 0.84 3.43 -6.91
N ASP A 101 1.58 3.94 -7.89
CA ASP A 101 1.57 3.42 -9.26
C ASP A 101 2.11 1.99 -9.32
N LEU A 102 1.38 1.11 -10.01
CA LEU A 102 1.83 -0.28 -10.24
C LEU A 102 2.85 -0.31 -11.37
N ARG A 103 4.12 -0.23 -11.00
CA ARG A 103 5.24 -0.30 -11.94
C ARG A 103 5.49 -1.72 -12.46
N PRO A 104 5.71 -1.92 -13.77
CA PRO A 104 6.05 -3.24 -14.33
C PRO A 104 7.21 -3.94 -13.62
N GLU A 105 8.21 -3.17 -13.20
CA GLU A 105 9.42 -3.64 -12.52
C GLU A 105 9.14 -4.24 -11.13
N GLN A 106 8.04 -3.84 -10.50
CA GLN A 106 7.73 -4.14 -9.10
C GLN A 106 6.52 -5.07 -8.94
N ARG A 107 5.75 -5.31 -10.01
CA ARG A 107 4.56 -6.19 -9.98
C ARG A 107 4.83 -7.55 -9.36
N SER A 108 6.02 -8.11 -9.59
CA SER A 108 6.44 -9.42 -9.08
C SER A 108 6.71 -9.44 -7.57
N MET A 109 6.77 -8.29 -6.89
CA MET A 109 7.06 -8.18 -5.46
C MET A 109 8.34 -8.92 -5.01
N ALA A 110 9.35 -8.96 -5.90
CA ALA A 110 10.63 -9.64 -5.69
C ALA A 110 11.52 -9.02 -4.59
N LYS A 111 11.23 -7.80 -4.16
CA LYS A 111 11.93 -7.10 -3.07
C LYS A 111 10.91 -6.45 -2.15
N VAL A 112 11.38 -5.98 -1.00
CA VAL A 112 10.60 -5.12 -0.11
C VAL A 112 10.73 -3.68 -0.62
N TYR A 113 9.79 -3.27 -1.46
CA TYR A 113 9.87 -1.98 -2.17
C TYR A 113 9.37 -0.79 -1.34
N MET A 114 8.39 -1.01 -0.46
CA MET A 114 7.80 0.01 0.42
C MET A 114 7.98 -0.45 1.86
N TYR A 115 8.78 0.30 2.62
CA TYR A 115 9.15 -0.04 4.00
C TYR A 115 9.62 1.16 4.80
N ALA A 116 10.25 2.14 4.14
CA ALA A 116 10.81 3.31 4.79
C ALA A 116 9.73 4.14 5.50
N GLU A 117 8.49 4.07 5.02
CA GLU A 117 7.33 4.78 5.54
C GLU A 117 6.90 4.29 6.93
N ASP A 118 7.25 3.06 7.31
CA ASP A 118 6.98 2.47 8.65
C ASP A 118 8.24 2.35 9.52
N ALA A 119 9.42 2.63 8.95
CA ALA A 119 10.66 2.44 9.67
C ALA A 119 10.75 3.40 10.86
N LYS A 120 10.76 2.84 12.09
CA LYS A 120 10.97 3.62 13.30
C LYS A 120 12.32 4.31 13.23
N SER A 121 12.29 5.63 13.16
CA SER A 121 13.49 6.45 13.04
C SER A 121 13.43 7.65 13.97
N GLU A 122 14.60 8.13 14.37
CA GLU A 122 14.79 9.41 15.08
C GLU A 122 15.29 10.51 14.14
N PHE A 123 15.33 10.23 12.83
CA PHE A 123 15.93 11.11 11.79
C PHE A 123 15.55 12.58 11.93
N LEU A 124 14.27 12.88 12.20
CA LEU A 124 13.78 14.24 12.38
C LEU A 124 12.99 14.40 13.69
N LYS A 125 13.36 13.63 14.72
CA LYS A 125 12.78 13.76 16.07
C LYS A 125 13.65 14.68 16.91
N PHE A 126 13.29 15.95 16.94
CA PHE A 126 13.99 16.96 17.74
C PHE A 126 13.64 16.88 19.23
N PRO A 127 14.51 17.41 20.11
CA PRO A 127 14.20 17.57 21.51
C PRO A 127 12.91 18.38 21.70
N THR A 128 12.00 17.83 22.49
CA THR A 128 10.85 18.56 23.03
C THR A 128 11.30 19.32 24.28
N PRO A 129 10.51 20.29 24.81
CA PRO A 129 10.85 20.94 26.08
C PRO A 129 11.11 19.96 27.23
N LYS A 130 10.45 18.80 27.22
CA LYS A 130 10.64 17.73 28.22
C LYS A 130 11.91 16.91 28.03
N THR A 131 12.40 16.83 26.79
CA THR A 131 13.57 16.02 26.40
C THR A 131 14.76 16.88 26.00
N PHE A 132 14.71 18.19 26.29
CA PHE A 132 15.84 19.09 26.08
C PHE A 132 16.97 18.70 27.02
N ASP A 133 18.08 18.29 26.43
CA ASP A 133 19.32 18.04 27.12
C ASP A 133 20.41 18.86 26.43
N HIS A 134 21.14 19.61 27.24
CA HIS A 134 22.25 20.45 26.84
C HIS A 134 23.56 19.66 26.72
N ARG A 135 23.49 18.33 26.91
CA ARG A 135 24.57 17.34 26.70
C ARG A 135 25.84 17.70 27.48
N ARG A 136 25.70 18.13 28.75
CA ARG A 136 26.86 18.38 29.61
C ARG A 136 27.54 17.04 29.95
N SER A 137 28.64 16.79 29.27
CA SER A 137 29.65 15.78 29.60
C SER A 137 30.50 16.22 30.79
#